data_AF-A0A3C0WS03-F1
#
_entry.id   AF-A0A3C0WS03-F1
#
_cell.length_a   1.000
_cell.length_b   1.000
_cell.length_c   1.000
_cell.angle_alpha   90.00
_cell.angle_beta   90.00
_cell.angle_gamma   90.00
#
_symmetry.space_group_name_H-M   'P 1'
#
loop_
_entity.id
_entity.type
_entity.pdbx_description
1 polymer ?
#
loop_
_entity_poly.entity_id
_entity_poly.type
_entity_poly.pdbx_seq_one_letter_code
_entity_poly.pdbx_strand_id
1 'polypeptide(L)'
;MGAVMPKNAIFNGGLSYDLTSSRLVRLWLGLELLLILISFILLFFMPEAAGWLFLVVFCAVLLTLGAGVFLFVRYSLIPVVKDKRTYITERSKILKKVSKTKTEISKIKKTLATNQINENQEIAKALQKIHKEYIETGLTGEKIETGNISGVGPKLKEKLKANGIISAADIGLNIQNLEGFGKAKVQALLNWKESVLSQLESTKPDKLPDIQLSEIQQRYKRQRDNLTKTRESHQLRQTECGLELEAVNRNLSRFTGVNFINYLRTNLFGGINNRFSQSASAAILMSVIGLGVLIYGAFGIISSRALLVASVPAPTLTSTITHTPTQIPTSTVTVSPSSTITSTITLTPSITRTPTEDLSFYNVSDCLPKNTLFQKGTVVQIVDGDTIQVRLEDGNTYRVRYIGVDAPESERPYYTESKKANSDLVLNKEIILVKDVSETDQFDRLLRYVIVKNIFVNLELVKMGFAVAETYPPDVACADTFSAIQNVTRGSQIGIWIATQTPEPSFAQVVIISVNKSAEYVDIKNVGNIDVNLGDWKLVSEKGNQSCSLSGTINVGVTLRIWAGTAQGAGYGCGFGTSIWNNSESDPAVLYNAQGVEVSRK
;
A
#
# COMPACT_ATOMS: atom_id res chain seq x y z
N MET A 1 47.85 -12.68 -0.39
CA MET A 1 49.05 -12.11 0.25
C MET A 1 48.59 -11.16 1.34
N GLY A 2 48.72 -11.59 2.59
CA GLY A 2 48.22 -10.88 3.75
C GLY A 2 49.20 -9.79 4.19
N ALA A 3 48.69 -8.56 4.30
CA ALA A 3 49.28 -7.56 5.17
C ALA A 3 48.42 -7.54 6.45
N VAL A 4 48.89 -8.25 7.48
CA VAL A 4 48.34 -8.13 8.84
C VAL A 4 48.79 -6.77 9.36
N MET A 5 47.93 -5.76 9.26
CA MET A 5 48.12 -4.48 9.94
C MET A 5 47.63 -4.60 11.40
N PRO A 6 48.30 -3.95 12.36
CA PRO A 6 48.08 -4.15 13.78
C PRO A 6 46.65 -3.78 14.24
N LYS A 7 46.09 -4.62 15.13
CA LYS A 7 44.68 -4.61 15.54
C LYS A 7 44.19 -3.37 16.32
N ASN A 8 45.07 -2.44 16.71
CA ASN A 8 44.71 -1.33 17.63
C ASN A 8 45.12 0.08 17.16
N ALA A 9 45.41 0.29 15.87
CA ALA A 9 45.64 1.64 15.36
C ALA A 9 44.32 2.29 14.93
N ILE A 10 43.75 3.18 15.77
CA ILE A 10 42.90 4.26 15.25
C ILE A 10 43.78 4.98 14.22
N PHE A 11 43.29 5.18 12.99
CA PHE A 11 43.98 6.01 12.01
C PHE A 11 43.87 7.48 12.49
N ASN A 12 44.64 7.82 13.53
CA ASN A 12 44.99 9.18 13.94
C ASN A 12 46.03 9.79 12.99
N GLY A 13 46.39 9.08 11.92
CA GLY A 13 47.03 9.64 10.74
C GLY A 13 46.05 10.60 10.08
N GLY A 14 45.97 11.82 10.63
CA GLY A 14 45.25 12.93 10.06
C GLY A 14 45.61 13.06 8.59
N LEU A 15 44.66 13.53 7.78
CA LEU A 15 44.91 14.01 6.43
C LEU A 15 46.17 14.87 6.48
N SER A 16 47.30 14.31 6.04
CA SER A 16 48.62 14.90 6.27
C SER A 16 48.63 16.26 5.60
N TYR A 17 49.15 17.26 6.30
CA TYR A 17 49.30 18.60 5.76
C TYR A 17 50.10 18.51 4.45
N ASP A 18 49.42 18.79 3.33
CA ASP A 18 50.04 18.78 2.01
C ASP A 18 50.58 20.18 1.75
N LEU A 19 51.91 20.33 1.87
CA LEU A 19 52.58 21.61 1.68
C LEU A 19 52.26 22.23 0.30
N THR A 20 52.05 21.39 -0.73
CA THR A 20 51.70 21.86 -2.07
C THR A 20 50.27 22.39 -2.12
N SER A 21 49.31 21.65 -1.57
CA SER A 21 47.91 22.09 -1.48
C SER A 21 47.75 23.32 -0.59
N SER A 22 48.47 23.41 0.53
CA SER A 22 48.42 24.57 1.41
C SER A 22 49.03 25.84 0.80
N ARG A 23 50.12 25.72 0.03
CA ARG A 23 50.69 26.85 -0.73
C ARG A 23 49.72 27.33 -1.81
N LEU A 24 49.13 26.39 -2.56
CA LEU A 24 48.19 26.70 -3.62
C LEU A 24 46.90 27.33 -3.07
N VAL A 25 46.40 26.84 -1.93
CA VAL A 25 45.27 27.43 -1.22
C VAL A 25 45.54 28.88 -0.80
N ARG A 26 46.74 29.18 -0.30
CA ARG A 26 47.12 30.56 0.07
C ARG A 26 47.26 31.48 -1.14
N LEU A 27 47.85 30.98 -2.22
CA LEU A 27 47.93 31.73 -3.49
C LEU A 27 46.54 31.99 -4.06
N TRP A 28 45.66 30.98 -4.03
CA TRP A 28 44.27 31.10 -4.45
C TRP A 28 43.50 32.14 -3.63
N LEU A 29 43.54 32.06 -2.29
CA LEU A 29 42.89 33.04 -1.41
C LEU A 29 43.43 34.46 -1.61
N GLY A 30 44.74 34.61 -1.81
CA GLY A 30 45.35 35.91 -2.09
C GLY A 30 44.89 36.50 -3.43
N LEU A 31 44.77 35.67 -4.47
CA LEU A 31 44.28 36.08 -5.78
C LEU A 31 42.78 36.40 -5.77
N GLU A 32 41.97 35.65 -5.02
CA GLU A 32 40.56 35.95 -4.77
C GLU A 32 40.37 37.31 -4.09
N LEU A 33 41.12 37.58 -3.00
CA LEU A 33 41.05 38.88 -2.32
C LEU A 33 41.48 40.03 -3.22
N LEU A 34 42.47 39.82 -4.09
CA LEU A 34 42.89 40.81 -5.08
C LEU A 34 41.78 41.06 -6.11
N LEU A 35 41.14 40.01 -6.64
CA LEU A 35 40.04 40.14 -7.60
C LEU A 35 38.83 40.85 -6.97
N ILE A 36 38.49 40.54 -5.72
CA ILE A 36 37.43 41.21 -4.96
C ILE A 36 37.77 42.70 -4.75
N LEU A 37 39.01 43.03 -4.41
CA LEU A 37 39.46 44.42 -4.27
C LEU A 37 39.37 45.17 -5.60
N ILE A 38 39.80 44.55 -6.70
CA ILE A 38 39.68 45.10 -8.06
C ILE A 38 38.21 45.32 -8.42
N SER A 39 37.33 44.36 -8.14
CA SER A 39 35.89 44.51 -8.34
C SER A 39 35.30 45.67 -7.54
N PHE A 40 35.73 45.87 -6.29
CA PHE A 40 35.29 46.99 -5.47
C PHE A 40 35.76 48.33 -6.03
N ILE A 41 37.02 48.41 -6.48
CA ILE A 41 37.57 49.63 -7.11
C ILE A 41 36.82 49.95 -8.40
N LEU A 42 36.57 48.95 -9.26
CA LEU A 42 35.81 49.12 -10.50
C LEU A 42 34.38 49.59 -10.23
N LEU A 43 33.73 49.01 -9.21
CA LEU A 43 32.36 49.38 -8.82
C LEU A 43 32.27 50.83 -8.33
N PHE A 44 33.24 51.29 -7.53
CA PHE A 44 33.16 52.58 -6.83
C PHE A 44 33.76 53.74 -7.62
N PHE A 45 34.87 53.52 -8.33
CA PHE A 45 35.63 54.59 -9.00
C PHE A 45 35.43 54.64 -10.51
N MET A 46 34.90 53.57 -11.14
CA MET A 46 34.69 53.51 -12.59
C MET A 46 33.34 52.87 -12.93
N PRO A 47 32.21 53.51 -12.57
CA PRO A 47 30.87 52.95 -12.75
C PRO A 47 30.48 52.69 -14.21
N GLU A 48 31.19 53.32 -15.17
CA GLU A 48 31.00 53.06 -16.62
C GLU A 48 31.68 51.76 -17.10
N ALA A 49 32.55 51.15 -16.28
CA ALA A 49 33.33 49.95 -16.60
C ALA A 49 32.62 48.63 -16.25
N ALA A 50 31.28 48.57 -16.32
CA ALA A 50 30.47 47.42 -15.91
C ALA A 50 30.86 46.10 -16.61
N GLY A 51 31.33 46.15 -17.86
CA GLY A 51 31.82 44.97 -18.59
C GLY A 51 33.08 44.35 -17.96
N TRP A 52 33.98 45.17 -17.44
CA TRP A 52 35.19 44.71 -16.75
C TRP A 52 34.87 44.10 -15.39
N LEU A 53 33.87 44.63 -14.68
CA LEU A 53 33.38 44.05 -13.42
C LEU A 53 32.86 42.61 -13.63
N PHE A 54 32.06 42.39 -14.68
CA PHE A 54 31.56 41.05 -15.02
C PHE A 54 32.68 40.07 -15.35
N LEU A 55 33.68 40.52 -16.14
CA LEU A 55 34.83 39.70 -16.49
C LEU A 55 35.65 39.30 -15.24
N VAL A 56 35.90 40.24 -14.33
CA VAL A 56 36.65 40.00 -13.08
C VAL A 56 35.90 39.03 -12.17
N VAL A 57 34.59 39.20 -12.00
CA VAL A 57 33.73 38.28 -11.21
C VAL A 57 33.68 36.89 -11.84
N PHE A 58 33.54 36.80 -13.17
CA PHE A 58 33.56 35.54 -13.89
C PHE A 58 34.91 34.81 -13.75
N CYS A 59 36.02 35.54 -13.86
CA CYS A 59 37.36 35.00 -13.63
C CYS A 59 37.53 34.49 -12.19
N ALA A 60 37.03 35.20 -11.18
CA ALA A 60 37.04 34.75 -9.78
C ALA A 60 36.25 33.44 -9.60
N VAL A 61 35.02 33.36 -10.15
CA VAL A 61 34.23 32.12 -10.10
C VAL A 61 34.95 30.94 -10.76
N LEU A 62 35.54 31.13 -11.95
CA LEU A 62 36.33 30.07 -12.59
C LEU A 62 37.55 29.66 -11.77
N LEU A 63 38.22 30.61 -11.13
CA LEU A 63 39.37 30.39 -10.27
C LEU A 63 39.00 29.56 -9.03
N THR A 64 37.87 29.88 -8.37
CA THR A 64 37.34 29.09 -7.24
C THR A 64 36.96 27.66 -7.64
N LEU A 65 36.28 27.48 -8.77
CA LEU A 65 35.91 26.16 -9.28
C LEU A 65 37.16 25.33 -9.63
N GLY A 66 38.14 25.94 -10.32
CA GLY A 66 39.40 25.29 -10.66
C GLY A 66 40.19 24.85 -9.42
N ALA A 67 40.30 25.70 -8.41
CA ALA A 67 40.96 25.38 -7.15
C ALA A 67 40.21 24.28 -6.38
N GLY A 68 38.88 24.32 -6.34
CA GLY A 68 38.04 23.30 -5.72
C GLY A 68 38.22 21.93 -6.38
N VAL A 69 38.19 21.87 -7.72
CA VAL A 69 38.44 20.65 -8.49
C VAL A 69 39.85 20.11 -8.24
N PHE A 70 40.87 20.97 -8.28
CA PHE A 70 42.25 20.57 -8.01
C PHE A 70 42.42 19.97 -6.60
N LEU A 71 41.88 20.63 -5.57
CA LEU A 71 41.92 20.15 -4.19
C LEU A 71 41.16 18.85 -4.01
N PHE A 72 40.02 18.68 -4.69
CA PHE A 72 39.26 17.43 -4.67
C PHE A 72 40.04 16.29 -5.36
N VAL A 73 40.69 16.56 -6.50
CA VAL A 73 41.55 15.59 -7.18
C VAL A 73 42.70 15.17 -6.26
N ARG A 74 43.41 16.12 -5.63
CA ARG A 74 44.48 15.81 -4.66
C ARG A 74 43.97 14.99 -3.48
N TYR A 75 42.85 15.39 -2.87
CA TYR A 75 42.19 14.63 -1.82
C TYR A 75 41.87 13.19 -2.27
N SER A 76 41.34 13.02 -3.47
CA SER A 76 40.97 11.70 -4.00
C SER A 76 42.15 10.77 -4.26
N LEU A 77 43.35 11.33 -4.44
CA LEU A 77 44.59 10.57 -4.67
C LEU A 77 45.27 10.09 -3.39
N ILE A 78 44.89 10.63 -2.22
CA ILE A 78 45.43 10.23 -0.92
C ILE A 78 45.16 8.73 -0.69
N PRO A 79 46.17 7.91 -0.34
CA PRO A 79 46.01 6.47 -0.17
C PRO A 79 44.86 6.07 0.77
N VAL A 80 44.75 6.73 1.93
CA VAL A 80 43.69 6.50 2.93
C VAL A 80 42.28 6.77 2.35
N VAL A 81 42.15 7.74 1.43
CA VAL A 81 40.89 8.05 0.75
C VAL A 81 40.55 6.99 -0.31
N LYS A 82 41.57 6.44 -0.99
CA LYS A 82 41.40 5.31 -1.91
C LYS A 82 40.92 4.06 -1.16
N ASP A 83 41.55 3.74 -0.02
CA ASP A 83 41.16 2.60 0.81
C ASP A 83 39.72 2.73 1.31
N LYS A 84 39.33 3.92 1.80
CA LYS A 84 37.95 4.24 2.16
C LYS A 84 36.99 3.97 0.99
N ARG A 85 37.34 4.42 -0.23
CA ARG A 85 36.51 4.20 -1.43
C ARG A 85 36.36 2.72 -1.77
N THR A 86 37.41 1.92 -1.59
CA THR A 86 37.36 0.47 -1.77
C THR A 86 36.35 -0.17 -0.82
N TYR A 87 36.42 0.13 0.48
CA TYR A 87 35.45 -0.38 1.46
C TYR A 87 34.02 0.09 1.21
N ILE A 88 33.81 1.34 0.75
CA ILE A 88 32.48 1.82 0.33
C ILE A 88 31.96 0.97 -0.85
N THR A 89 32.83 0.66 -1.81
CA THR A 89 32.48 -0.16 -2.97
C THR A 89 32.15 -1.59 -2.56
N GLU A 90 32.94 -2.20 -1.67
CA GLU A 90 32.68 -3.52 -1.10
C GLU A 90 31.35 -3.56 -0.35
N ARG A 91 31.09 -2.58 0.51
CA ARG A 91 29.80 -2.41 1.22
C ARG A 91 28.65 -2.40 0.23
N SER A 92 28.75 -1.62 -0.85
CA SER A 92 27.70 -1.55 -1.87
C SER A 92 27.46 -2.89 -2.58
N LYS A 93 28.52 -3.67 -2.85
CA LYS A 93 28.42 -5.01 -3.45
C LYS A 93 27.73 -5.99 -2.50
N ILE A 94 28.08 -5.97 -1.22
CA ILE A 94 27.47 -6.82 -0.19
C ILE A 94 25.99 -6.45 -0.02
N LEU A 95 25.64 -5.17 0.06
CA LEU A 95 24.25 -4.72 0.14
C LEU A 95 23.40 -5.19 -1.06
N LYS A 96 23.96 -5.17 -2.27
CA LYS A 96 23.31 -5.74 -3.46
C LYS A 96 23.09 -7.25 -3.33
N LYS A 97 24.06 -8.01 -2.81
CA LYS A 97 23.91 -9.45 -2.53
C LYS A 97 22.81 -9.70 -1.49
N VAL A 98 22.79 -8.94 -0.39
CA VAL A 98 21.76 -9.05 0.67
C VAL A 98 20.37 -8.81 0.10
N SER A 99 20.18 -7.73 -0.68
CA SER A 99 18.91 -7.41 -1.32
C SER A 99 18.43 -8.51 -2.28
N LYS A 100 19.35 -9.03 -3.11
CA LYS A 100 19.06 -10.17 -4.01
C LYS A 100 18.61 -11.40 -3.21
N THR A 101 19.34 -11.78 -2.16
CA THR A 101 19.01 -12.94 -1.32
C THR A 101 17.67 -12.76 -0.61
N LYS A 102 17.37 -11.56 -0.07
CA LYS A 102 16.07 -11.23 0.55
C LYS A 102 14.91 -11.43 -0.44
N THR A 103 15.11 -11.02 -1.69
CA THR A 103 14.12 -11.19 -2.77
C THR A 103 13.89 -12.65 -3.10
N GLU A 104 14.94 -13.46 -3.21
CA GLU A 104 14.82 -14.91 -3.47
C GLU A 104 14.12 -15.65 -2.31
N ILE A 105 14.43 -15.31 -1.06
CA ILE A 105 13.73 -15.86 0.11
C ILE A 105 12.24 -15.52 0.06
N SER A 106 11.89 -14.29 -0.31
CA SER A 106 10.49 -13.85 -0.45
C SER A 106 9.75 -14.65 -1.52
N LYS A 107 10.37 -14.84 -2.69
CA LYS A 107 9.81 -15.69 -3.77
C LYS A 107 9.57 -17.12 -3.29
N ILE A 108 10.55 -17.73 -2.61
CA ILE A 108 10.42 -19.11 -2.10
C ILE A 108 9.28 -19.21 -1.09
N LYS A 109 9.14 -18.24 -0.17
CA LYS A 109 8.03 -18.20 0.79
C LYS A 109 6.67 -18.14 0.08
N LYS A 110 6.55 -17.31 -0.96
CA LYS A 110 5.32 -17.22 -1.77
C LYS A 110 5.01 -18.56 -2.46
N THR A 111 6.01 -19.19 -3.07
CA THR A 111 5.84 -20.50 -3.72
C THR A 111 5.43 -21.59 -2.73
N LEU A 112 6.00 -21.58 -1.52
CA LEU A 112 5.64 -22.53 -0.45
C LEU A 112 4.17 -22.36 -0.04
N ALA A 113 3.70 -21.10 0.10
CA ALA A 113 2.30 -20.80 0.44
C ALA A 113 1.33 -21.27 -0.66
N THR A 114 1.67 -21.09 -1.94
CA THR A 114 0.83 -21.55 -3.05
C THR A 114 0.88 -23.06 -3.26
N ASN A 115 1.92 -23.74 -2.79
CA ASN A 115 2.11 -25.18 -3.00
C ASN A 115 0.93 -26.00 -2.43
N GLN A 116 0.46 -25.67 -1.22
CA GLN A 116 -0.68 -26.34 -0.59
C GLN A 116 -2.00 -26.10 -1.33
N ILE A 117 -2.18 -24.88 -1.86
CA ILE A 117 -3.36 -24.53 -2.65
C ILE A 117 -3.37 -25.34 -3.96
N ASN A 118 -2.21 -25.43 -4.63
CA ASN A 118 -2.06 -26.21 -5.86
C ASN A 118 -2.29 -27.71 -5.61
N GLU A 119 -1.80 -28.25 -4.50
CA GLU A 119 -2.06 -29.64 -4.07
C GLU A 119 -3.56 -29.90 -3.96
N ASN A 120 -4.29 -29.06 -3.21
CA ASN A 120 -5.74 -29.21 -3.02
C ASN A 120 -6.52 -29.04 -4.33
N GLN A 121 -6.11 -28.09 -5.19
CA GLN A 121 -6.73 -27.89 -6.50
C GLN A 121 -6.53 -29.08 -7.42
N GLU A 122 -5.35 -29.72 -7.40
CA GLU A 122 -5.09 -30.90 -8.21
C GLU A 122 -5.91 -32.10 -7.72
N ILE A 123 -6.01 -32.28 -6.40
CA ILE A 123 -6.88 -33.31 -5.78
C ILE A 123 -8.34 -33.10 -6.22
N ALA A 124 -8.85 -31.87 -6.13
CA ALA A 124 -10.22 -31.55 -6.53
C ALA A 124 -10.48 -31.82 -8.02
N LYS A 125 -9.55 -31.44 -8.90
CA LYS A 125 -9.65 -31.71 -10.35
C LYS A 125 -9.62 -33.21 -10.66
N ALA A 126 -8.75 -33.97 -9.99
CA ALA A 126 -8.68 -35.41 -10.15
C ALA A 126 -9.98 -36.08 -9.65
N LEU A 127 -10.54 -35.62 -8.53
CA LEU A 127 -11.81 -36.13 -8.02
C LEU A 127 -12.97 -35.83 -8.96
N GLN A 128 -13.03 -34.61 -9.52
CA GLN A 128 -14.03 -34.24 -10.53
C GLN A 128 -13.95 -35.13 -11.77
N LYS A 129 -12.74 -35.50 -12.21
CA LYS A 129 -12.55 -36.44 -13.31
C LYS A 129 -13.12 -37.83 -12.99
N ILE A 130 -12.85 -38.34 -11.79
CA ILE A 130 -13.42 -39.63 -11.32
C ILE A 130 -14.94 -39.55 -11.21
N HIS A 131 -15.51 -38.47 -10.69
CA HIS A 131 -16.96 -38.27 -10.64
C HIS A 131 -17.57 -38.35 -12.03
N LYS A 132 -16.98 -37.64 -13.00
CA LYS A 132 -17.45 -37.67 -14.39
C LYS A 132 -17.40 -39.08 -14.98
N GLU A 133 -16.27 -39.78 -14.84
CA GLU A 133 -16.10 -41.15 -15.34
C GLU A 133 -17.08 -42.14 -14.66
N TYR A 134 -17.33 -41.98 -13.36
CA TYR A 134 -18.29 -42.78 -12.59
C TYR A 134 -19.72 -42.61 -13.11
N ILE A 135 -20.15 -41.36 -13.32
CA ILE A 135 -21.48 -41.04 -13.83
C ILE A 135 -21.66 -41.56 -15.27
N GLU A 136 -20.67 -41.33 -16.15
CA GLU A 136 -20.70 -41.81 -17.54
C GLU A 136 -20.77 -43.35 -17.60
N THR A 137 -19.96 -44.03 -16.79
CA THR A 137 -19.97 -45.50 -16.71
C THR A 137 -21.27 -46.03 -16.12
N GLY A 138 -21.80 -45.39 -15.08
CA GLY A 138 -23.08 -45.76 -14.48
C GLY A 138 -24.26 -45.61 -15.45
N LEU A 139 -24.33 -44.48 -16.17
CA LEU A 139 -25.39 -44.23 -17.14
C LEU A 139 -25.33 -45.19 -18.35
N THR A 140 -24.14 -45.57 -18.80
CA THR A 140 -23.96 -46.55 -19.89
C THR A 140 -24.22 -48.00 -19.44
N GLY A 141 -23.96 -48.29 -18.16
CA GLY A 141 -24.25 -49.58 -17.52
C GLY A 141 -25.74 -49.85 -17.38
N GLU A 142 -26.53 -48.83 -17.07
CA GLU A 142 -27.98 -48.96 -16.86
C GLU A 142 -28.74 -49.16 -18.19
N LYS A 143 -29.13 -50.40 -18.49
CA LYS A 143 -29.72 -50.78 -19.78
C LYS A 143 -31.23 -50.51 -19.84
N ILE A 144 -31.71 -50.04 -20.99
CA ILE A 144 -33.15 -49.84 -21.24
C ILE A 144 -33.94 -51.16 -21.16
N GLU A 145 -33.31 -52.26 -21.55
CA GLU A 145 -33.92 -53.60 -21.54
C GLU A 145 -34.37 -53.99 -20.13
N THR A 146 -33.49 -53.81 -19.14
CA THR A 146 -33.72 -54.13 -17.73
C THR A 146 -34.37 -53.00 -16.93
N GLY A 147 -34.27 -51.75 -17.39
CA GLY A 147 -34.77 -50.57 -16.69
C GLY A 147 -36.29 -50.59 -16.47
N ASN A 148 -36.73 -50.27 -15.25
CA ASN A 148 -38.16 -50.15 -14.95
C ASN A 148 -38.69 -48.76 -15.35
N ILE A 149 -39.26 -48.66 -16.56
CA ILE A 149 -39.72 -47.40 -17.14
C ILE A 149 -41.24 -47.44 -17.29
N SER A 150 -41.93 -46.58 -16.53
CA SER A 150 -43.39 -46.51 -16.55
C SER A 150 -43.92 -46.21 -17.96
N GLY A 151 -44.86 -47.01 -18.45
CA GLY A 151 -45.46 -46.84 -19.77
C GLY A 151 -44.59 -47.26 -20.98
N VAL A 152 -43.40 -47.84 -20.75
CA VAL A 152 -42.50 -48.33 -21.80
C VAL A 152 -42.31 -49.85 -21.66
N GLY A 153 -43.20 -50.60 -22.30
CA GLY A 153 -43.19 -52.07 -22.31
C GLY A 153 -42.16 -52.69 -23.29
N PRO A 154 -42.06 -54.03 -23.33
CA PRO A 154 -41.01 -54.75 -24.07
C PRO A 154 -40.87 -54.37 -25.56
N LYS A 155 -41.98 -54.28 -26.30
CA LYS A 155 -41.98 -53.88 -27.73
C LYS A 155 -41.42 -52.48 -27.97
N LEU A 156 -41.68 -51.56 -27.05
CA LEU A 156 -41.18 -50.18 -27.14
C LEU A 156 -39.68 -50.12 -26.79
N LYS A 157 -39.23 -50.92 -25.82
CA LYS A 157 -37.80 -51.09 -25.50
C LYS A 157 -37.01 -51.65 -26.67
N GLU A 158 -37.57 -52.64 -27.38
CA GLU A 158 -36.97 -53.20 -28.60
C GLU A 158 -36.84 -52.14 -29.71
N LYS A 159 -37.87 -51.28 -29.88
CA LYS A 159 -37.81 -50.15 -30.82
C LYS A 159 -36.74 -49.12 -30.44
N LEU A 160 -36.55 -48.81 -29.15
CA LEU A 160 -35.46 -47.94 -28.67
C LEU A 160 -34.09 -48.53 -29.01
N LYS A 161 -33.90 -49.84 -28.73
CA LYS A 161 -32.68 -50.58 -29.04
C LYS A 161 -32.37 -50.58 -30.54
N ALA A 162 -33.38 -50.78 -31.38
CA ALA A 162 -33.25 -50.72 -32.84
C ALA A 162 -32.84 -49.33 -33.37
N ASN A 163 -33.08 -48.27 -32.58
CA ASN A 163 -32.67 -46.89 -32.89
C ASN A 163 -31.39 -46.46 -32.16
N GLY A 164 -30.61 -47.42 -31.64
CA GLY A 164 -29.31 -47.16 -31.00
C GLY A 164 -29.41 -46.65 -29.56
N ILE A 165 -30.60 -46.62 -28.96
CA ILE A 165 -30.80 -46.19 -27.58
C ILE A 165 -30.83 -47.44 -26.71
N ILE A 166 -29.70 -47.74 -26.07
CA ILE A 166 -29.50 -49.01 -25.36
C ILE A 166 -29.37 -48.83 -23.85
N SER A 167 -29.04 -47.62 -23.39
CA SER A 167 -28.78 -47.30 -21.99
C SER A 167 -29.36 -45.94 -21.58
N ALA A 168 -29.33 -45.65 -20.28
CA ALA A 168 -29.71 -44.34 -19.75
C ALA A 168 -28.84 -43.19 -20.30
N ALA A 169 -27.57 -43.47 -20.67
CA ALA A 169 -26.68 -42.49 -21.31
C ALA A 169 -27.21 -42.01 -22.68
N ASP A 170 -27.84 -42.91 -23.44
CA ASP A 170 -28.32 -42.64 -24.80
C ASP A 170 -29.65 -41.87 -24.81
N ILE A 171 -30.28 -41.70 -23.66
CA ILE A 171 -31.54 -40.96 -23.52
C ILE A 171 -31.25 -39.46 -23.67
N GLY A 172 -31.68 -38.90 -24.81
CA GLY A 172 -31.55 -37.48 -25.14
C GLY A 172 -32.81 -36.90 -25.79
N LEU A 173 -32.72 -35.64 -26.25
CA LEU A 173 -33.87 -34.89 -26.79
C LEU A 173 -34.43 -35.47 -28.11
N ASN A 174 -33.65 -36.27 -28.83
CA ASN A 174 -34.02 -36.83 -30.14
C ASN A 174 -35.04 -37.98 -30.08
N ILE A 175 -35.41 -38.45 -28.88
CA ILE A 175 -36.39 -39.53 -28.68
C ILE A 175 -37.80 -39.10 -29.10
N GLN A 176 -38.07 -37.79 -29.13
CA GLN A 176 -39.38 -37.23 -29.49
C GLN A 176 -39.82 -37.55 -30.93
N ASN A 177 -38.87 -37.86 -31.81
CA ASN A 177 -39.14 -38.17 -33.22
C ASN A 177 -39.39 -39.67 -33.47
N LEU A 178 -39.29 -40.51 -32.44
CA LEU A 178 -39.52 -41.94 -32.56
C LEU A 178 -41.02 -42.24 -32.55
N GLU A 179 -41.50 -42.78 -33.66
CA GLU A 179 -42.89 -43.20 -33.81
C GLU A 179 -43.31 -44.16 -32.67
N GLY A 180 -44.40 -43.84 -31.96
CA GLY A 180 -44.88 -44.58 -30.80
C GLY A 180 -44.42 -44.03 -29.43
N PHE A 181 -43.53 -43.03 -29.43
CA PHE A 181 -43.08 -42.29 -28.24
C PHE A 181 -43.69 -40.89 -28.19
N GLY A 182 -44.94 -40.82 -27.72
CA GLY A 182 -45.57 -39.53 -27.39
C GLY A 182 -44.96 -38.87 -26.14
N LYS A 183 -45.33 -37.61 -25.89
CA LYS A 183 -44.79 -36.77 -24.79
C LYS A 183 -44.68 -37.49 -23.44
N ALA A 184 -45.72 -38.23 -23.03
CA ALA A 184 -45.74 -38.95 -21.75
C ALA A 184 -44.64 -40.03 -21.64
N LYS A 185 -44.37 -40.76 -22.72
CA LYS A 185 -43.34 -41.82 -22.73
C LYS A 185 -41.93 -41.25 -22.79
N VAL A 186 -41.74 -40.16 -23.54
CA VAL A 186 -40.47 -39.42 -23.54
C VAL A 186 -40.18 -38.88 -22.14
N GLN A 187 -41.19 -38.30 -21.48
CA GLN A 187 -41.03 -37.82 -20.11
C GLN A 187 -40.73 -38.96 -19.13
N ALA A 188 -41.36 -40.13 -19.29
CA ALA A 188 -41.06 -41.30 -18.46
C ALA A 188 -39.59 -41.76 -18.63
N LEU A 189 -39.04 -41.73 -19.84
CA LEU A 189 -37.64 -42.03 -20.11
C LEU A 189 -36.69 -41.00 -19.47
N LEU A 190 -37.01 -39.71 -19.58
CA LEU A 190 -36.24 -38.64 -18.94
C LEU A 190 -36.27 -38.74 -17.41
N ASN A 191 -37.44 -38.99 -16.82
CA ASN A 191 -37.58 -39.18 -15.37
C ASN A 191 -36.81 -40.41 -14.89
N TRP A 192 -36.83 -41.50 -15.67
CA TRP A 192 -36.04 -42.68 -15.35
C TRP A 192 -34.54 -42.38 -15.39
N LYS A 193 -34.04 -41.73 -16.46
CA LYS A 193 -32.65 -41.27 -16.53
C LYS A 193 -32.28 -40.39 -15.34
N GLU A 194 -33.14 -39.45 -14.96
CA GLU A 194 -32.92 -38.54 -13.83
C GLU A 194 -32.87 -39.29 -12.50
N SER A 195 -33.71 -40.33 -12.32
CA SER A 195 -33.64 -41.18 -11.12
C SER A 195 -32.32 -41.95 -11.02
N VAL A 196 -31.82 -42.48 -12.15
CA VAL A 196 -30.54 -43.17 -12.23
C VAL A 196 -29.38 -42.18 -11.96
N LEU A 197 -29.45 -40.98 -12.54
CA LEU A 197 -28.47 -39.92 -12.29
C LEU A 197 -28.45 -39.53 -10.80
N SER A 198 -29.62 -39.32 -10.20
CA SER A 198 -29.74 -39.00 -8.76
C SER A 198 -29.14 -40.10 -7.88
N GLN A 199 -29.36 -41.36 -8.22
CA GLN A 199 -28.73 -42.48 -7.51
C GLN A 199 -27.21 -42.44 -7.65
N LEU A 200 -26.69 -42.31 -8.87
CA LEU A 200 -25.25 -42.27 -9.12
C LEU A 200 -24.57 -41.05 -8.45
N GLU A 201 -25.23 -39.90 -8.44
CA GLU A 201 -24.76 -38.70 -7.72
C GLU A 201 -24.69 -38.92 -6.21
N SER A 202 -25.61 -39.73 -5.65
CA SER A 202 -25.60 -40.09 -4.22
C SER A 202 -24.57 -41.15 -3.84
N THR A 203 -24.12 -41.98 -4.79
CA THR A 203 -23.19 -43.09 -4.56
C THR A 203 -21.78 -42.86 -5.10
N LYS A 204 -21.52 -41.71 -5.74
CA LYS A 204 -20.21 -41.41 -6.31
C LYS A 204 -19.12 -41.35 -5.21
N PRO A 205 -17.86 -41.71 -5.52
CA PRO A 205 -16.79 -41.67 -4.53
C PRO A 205 -16.49 -40.25 -4.04
N ASP A 206 -16.47 -40.02 -2.72
CA ASP A 206 -16.14 -38.70 -2.15
C ASP A 206 -14.64 -38.41 -2.08
N LYS A 207 -13.81 -39.41 -2.36
CA LYS A 207 -12.35 -39.33 -2.25
C LYS A 207 -11.67 -40.02 -3.43
N LEU A 208 -10.44 -39.58 -3.71
CA LEU A 208 -9.55 -40.25 -4.64
C LEU A 208 -9.14 -41.63 -4.10
N PRO A 209 -8.85 -42.61 -4.99
CA PRO A 209 -8.18 -43.84 -4.60
C PRO A 209 -6.86 -43.56 -3.87
N ASP A 210 -6.56 -44.33 -2.83
CA ASP A 210 -5.42 -44.10 -1.94
C ASP A 210 -4.09 -43.98 -2.68
N ILE A 211 -3.89 -44.80 -3.71
CA ILE A 211 -2.68 -44.77 -4.55
C ILE A 211 -2.54 -43.40 -5.22
N GLN A 212 -3.56 -42.92 -5.93
CA GLN A 212 -3.52 -41.64 -6.63
C GLN A 212 -3.37 -40.46 -5.67
N LEU A 213 -4.08 -40.50 -4.54
CA LEU A 213 -3.96 -39.47 -3.50
C LEU A 213 -2.53 -39.41 -2.95
N SER A 214 -1.94 -40.57 -2.63
CA SER A 214 -0.58 -40.66 -2.10
C SER A 214 0.48 -40.18 -3.10
N GLU A 215 0.32 -40.45 -4.40
CA GLU A 215 1.23 -39.99 -5.45
C GLU A 215 1.24 -38.46 -5.56
N ILE A 216 0.05 -37.83 -5.55
CA ILE A 216 -0.09 -36.37 -5.57
C ILE A 216 0.58 -35.79 -4.31
N GLN A 217 0.21 -36.29 -3.13
CA GLN A 217 0.75 -35.79 -1.86
C GLN A 217 2.27 -35.94 -1.77
N GLN A 218 2.83 -37.07 -2.18
CA GLN A 218 4.28 -37.29 -2.17
C GLN A 218 5.02 -36.36 -3.13
N ARG A 219 4.44 -36.03 -4.28
CA ARG A 219 5.04 -35.08 -5.23
C ARG A 219 5.09 -33.67 -4.64
N TYR A 220 3.98 -33.18 -4.08
CA TYR A 220 3.95 -31.85 -3.42
C TYR A 220 4.80 -31.82 -2.15
N LYS A 221 4.85 -32.91 -1.38
CA LYS A 221 5.78 -33.04 -0.25
C LYS A 221 7.24 -32.89 -0.70
N ARG A 222 7.67 -33.61 -1.74
CA ARG A 222 9.02 -33.47 -2.31
C ARG A 222 9.34 -32.04 -2.74
N GLN A 223 8.37 -31.34 -3.34
CA GLN A 223 8.53 -29.93 -3.69
C GLN A 223 8.72 -29.04 -2.47
N ARG A 224 7.90 -29.21 -1.42
CA ARG A 224 8.04 -28.46 -0.15
C ARG A 224 9.39 -28.71 0.52
N ASP A 225 9.82 -29.96 0.58
CA ASP A 225 11.10 -30.37 1.17
C ASP A 225 12.27 -29.68 0.43
N ASN A 226 12.24 -29.70 -0.91
CA ASN A 226 13.25 -29.03 -1.74
C ASN A 226 13.24 -27.50 -1.55
N LEU A 227 12.06 -26.87 -1.59
CA LEU A 227 11.92 -25.42 -1.39
C LEU A 227 12.39 -24.98 0.00
N THR A 228 12.10 -25.77 1.03
CA THR A 228 12.52 -25.51 2.40
C THR A 228 14.03 -25.57 2.54
N LYS A 229 14.66 -26.61 1.98
CA LYS A 229 16.13 -26.73 1.91
C LYS A 229 16.77 -25.56 1.17
N THR A 230 16.19 -25.14 0.05
CA THR A 230 16.67 -23.94 -0.68
C THR A 230 16.53 -22.69 0.18
N ARG A 231 15.38 -22.48 0.83
CA ARG A 231 15.15 -21.34 1.74
C ARG A 231 16.22 -21.27 2.83
N GLU A 232 16.49 -22.38 3.50
CA GLU A 232 17.51 -22.48 4.56
C GLU A 232 18.90 -22.13 4.03
N SER A 233 19.28 -22.64 2.86
CA SER A 233 20.57 -22.29 2.24
C SER A 233 20.70 -20.80 1.93
N HIS A 234 19.62 -20.14 1.50
CA HIS A 234 19.61 -18.70 1.25
C HIS A 234 19.64 -17.89 2.56
N GLN A 235 18.98 -18.38 3.61
CA GLN A 235 18.99 -17.74 4.93
C GLN A 235 20.39 -17.81 5.56
N LEU A 236 21.10 -18.93 5.41
CA LEU A 236 22.51 -19.03 5.80
C LEU A 236 23.39 -18.02 5.05
N ARG A 237 23.24 -17.91 3.72
CA ARG A 237 23.95 -16.89 2.91
C ARG A 237 23.63 -15.46 3.33
N GLN A 238 22.39 -15.21 3.76
CA GLN A 238 21.98 -13.90 4.26
C GLN A 238 22.71 -13.56 5.56
N THR A 239 22.80 -14.51 6.49
CA THR A 239 23.56 -14.36 7.74
C THR A 239 25.05 -14.14 7.46
N GLU A 240 25.65 -14.92 6.55
CA GLU A 240 27.04 -14.77 6.13
C GLU A 240 27.32 -13.37 5.54
N CYS A 241 26.47 -12.90 4.62
CA CYS A 241 26.56 -11.54 4.08
C CYS A 241 26.38 -10.46 5.16
N GLY A 242 25.57 -10.72 6.19
CA GLY A 242 25.41 -9.83 7.33
C GLY A 242 26.70 -9.66 8.13
N LEU A 243 27.38 -10.76 8.44
CA LEU A 243 28.68 -10.75 9.11
C LEU A 243 29.76 -10.05 8.27
N GLU A 244 29.79 -10.29 6.95
CA GLU A 244 30.67 -9.57 6.02
C GLU A 244 30.39 -8.06 6.05
N LEU A 245 29.11 -7.66 6.01
CA LEU A 245 28.69 -6.27 6.04
C LEU A 245 29.13 -5.57 7.32
N GLU A 246 28.97 -6.22 8.48
CA GLU A 246 29.44 -5.69 9.75
C GLU A 246 30.95 -5.52 9.79
N ALA A 247 31.71 -6.48 9.27
CA ALA A 247 33.17 -6.39 9.19
C ALA A 247 33.61 -5.18 8.33
N VAL A 248 32.95 -4.97 7.18
CA VAL A 248 33.21 -3.81 6.32
C VAL A 248 32.81 -2.51 7.01
N ASN A 249 31.66 -2.46 7.69
CA ASN A 249 31.22 -1.28 8.43
C ASN A 249 32.19 -0.91 9.57
N ARG A 250 32.73 -1.89 10.30
CA ARG A 250 33.76 -1.69 11.32
C ARG A 250 35.06 -1.13 10.74
N ASN A 251 35.46 -1.55 9.54
CA ASN A 251 36.61 -0.94 8.86
C ASN A 251 36.28 0.48 8.41
N LEU A 252 35.05 0.72 7.93
CA LEU A 252 34.61 2.03 7.45
C LEU A 252 34.53 3.08 8.57
N SER A 253 34.17 2.68 9.80
CA SER A 253 34.11 3.59 10.95
C SER A 253 35.47 4.18 11.34
N ARG A 254 36.57 3.51 10.99
CA ARG A 254 37.94 4.01 11.15
C ARG A 254 38.25 5.23 10.25
N PHE A 255 37.43 5.46 9.22
CA PHE A 255 37.58 6.55 8.25
C PHE A 255 36.56 7.69 8.44
N THR A 256 35.90 7.79 9.60
CA THR A 256 34.91 8.84 9.91
C THR A 256 35.51 10.25 9.80
N GLY A 257 36.75 10.44 10.27
CA GLY A 257 37.49 11.70 10.14
C GLY A 257 38.05 12.00 8.74
N VAL A 258 38.06 11.02 7.83
CA VAL A 258 38.63 11.14 6.48
C VAL A 258 37.54 11.63 5.52
N ASN A 259 37.35 12.94 5.45
CA ASN A 259 36.41 13.56 4.51
C ASN A 259 37.02 14.84 3.90
N PHE A 260 36.46 15.25 2.76
CA PHE A 260 36.99 16.39 2.01
C PHE A 260 36.93 17.70 2.80
N ILE A 261 35.90 17.88 3.64
CA ILE A 261 35.75 19.08 4.48
C ILE A 261 36.87 19.17 5.52
N ASN A 262 37.21 18.06 6.18
CA ASN A 262 38.33 18.00 7.11
C ASN A 262 39.66 18.21 6.37
N TYR A 263 39.81 17.66 5.15
CA TYR A 263 41.00 17.91 4.32
C TYR A 263 41.15 19.39 3.97
N LEU A 264 40.06 20.02 3.57
CA LEU A 264 40.00 21.45 3.25
C LEU A 264 40.37 22.27 4.49
N ARG A 265 39.76 21.97 5.65
CA ARG A 265 40.04 22.65 6.93
C ARG A 265 41.51 22.55 7.32
N THR A 266 42.11 21.36 7.23
CA THR A 266 43.52 21.15 7.59
C THR A 266 44.46 21.91 6.65
N ASN A 267 44.16 21.99 5.34
CA ASN A 267 45.03 22.69 4.39
C ASN A 267 44.80 24.21 4.34
N LEU A 268 43.59 24.68 4.67
CA LEU A 268 43.26 26.10 4.82
C LEU A 268 43.82 26.69 6.13
N PHE A 269 43.76 25.95 7.24
CA PHE A 269 43.99 26.52 8.57
C PHE A 269 45.12 25.84 9.37
N GLY A 270 45.68 24.71 8.93
CA GLY A 270 46.61 23.88 9.70
C GLY A 270 48.01 24.46 9.96
N GLY A 271 48.32 25.65 9.44
CA GLY A 271 49.57 26.37 9.70
C GLY A 271 49.44 27.63 10.56
N ILE A 272 48.24 27.90 11.10
CA ILE A 272 47.92 29.16 11.78
C ILE A 272 47.58 28.86 13.23
N ASN A 273 48.43 29.31 14.17
CA ASN A 273 48.19 29.16 15.60
C ASN A 273 46.83 29.77 16.00
N ASN A 274 46.21 29.16 17.02
CA ASN A 274 44.80 29.28 17.46
C ASN A 274 44.23 30.70 17.72
N ARG A 275 44.99 31.78 17.51
CA ARG A 275 44.51 33.18 17.62
C ARG A 275 44.01 33.81 16.31
N PHE A 276 44.28 33.19 15.15
CA PHE A 276 43.90 33.75 13.83
C PHE A 276 42.86 32.88 13.07
N SER A 277 42.36 31.80 13.69
CA SER A 277 41.38 30.91 13.04
C SER A 277 40.00 31.57 12.88
N GLN A 278 39.62 32.47 13.80
CA GLN A 278 38.39 33.27 13.70
C GLN A 278 38.46 34.31 12.57
N SER A 279 39.61 34.92 12.31
CA SER A 279 39.77 35.91 11.24
C SER A 279 39.88 35.28 9.85
N ALA A 280 40.48 34.09 9.72
CA ALA A 280 40.59 33.39 8.44
C ALA A 280 39.26 32.75 7.98
N SER A 281 38.46 32.20 8.90
CA SER A 281 37.10 31.70 8.57
C SER A 281 36.12 32.84 8.30
N ALA A 282 36.27 33.97 9.00
CA ALA A 282 35.61 35.22 8.63
C ALA A 282 36.04 35.71 7.25
N ALA A 283 37.32 35.63 6.86
CA ALA A 283 37.78 36.07 5.55
C ALA A 283 37.19 35.27 4.38
N ILE A 284 37.04 33.93 4.52
CA ILE A 284 36.41 33.09 3.50
C ILE A 284 34.90 33.37 3.43
N LEU A 285 34.23 33.52 4.58
CA LEU A 285 32.81 33.87 4.62
C LEU A 285 32.57 35.26 4.02
N MET A 286 33.42 36.25 4.32
CA MET A 286 33.39 37.60 3.75
C MET A 286 33.74 37.61 2.26
N SER A 287 34.60 36.71 1.79
CA SER A 287 34.89 36.54 0.36
C SER A 287 33.68 35.96 -0.39
N VAL A 288 33.02 34.93 0.14
CA VAL A 288 31.81 34.34 -0.46
C VAL A 288 30.63 35.32 -0.44
N ILE A 289 30.42 36.02 0.68
CA ILE A 289 29.39 37.06 0.80
C ILE A 289 29.73 38.24 -0.13
N GLY A 290 30.98 38.69 -0.15
CA GLY A 290 31.45 39.75 -1.04
C GLY A 290 31.26 39.40 -2.51
N LEU A 291 31.57 38.17 -2.91
CA LEU A 291 31.34 37.69 -4.27
C LEU A 291 29.85 37.63 -4.61
N GLY A 292 29.00 37.17 -3.68
CA GLY A 292 27.54 37.18 -3.83
C GLY A 292 26.96 38.58 -3.99
N VAL A 293 27.43 39.55 -3.19
CA VAL A 293 27.03 40.96 -3.28
C VAL A 293 27.51 41.59 -4.59
N LEU A 294 28.73 41.27 -5.05
CA LEU A 294 29.27 41.76 -6.32
C LEU A 294 28.53 41.17 -7.54
N ILE A 295 28.14 39.88 -7.48
CA ILE A 295 27.29 39.25 -8.50
C ILE A 295 25.91 39.96 -8.54
N TYR A 296 25.28 40.17 -7.38
CA TYR A 296 23.98 40.85 -7.30
C TYR A 296 24.04 42.29 -7.82
N GLY A 297 25.12 43.03 -7.49
CA GLY A 297 25.37 44.38 -7.98
C GLY A 297 25.61 44.45 -9.49
N ALA A 298 26.36 43.49 -10.05
CA ALA A 298 26.58 43.41 -11.50
C ALA A 298 25.28 43.12 -12.28
N PHE A 299 24.39 42.26 -11.75
CA PHE A 299 23.07 42.00 -12.34
C PHE A 299 22.09 43.18 -12.20
N GLY A 300 22.14 43.93 -11.09
CA GLY A 300 21.30 45.11 -10.88
C GLY A 300 21.58 46.26 -11.86
N ILE A 301 22.83 46.45 -12.28
CA ILE A 301 23.23 47.52 -13.23
C ILE A 301 22.68 47.26 -14.64
N ILE A 302 22.46 46.00 -15.03
CA ILE A 302 21.95 45.61 -16.36
C ILE A 302 20.45 45.91 -16.51
N SER A 303 19.64 45.75 -15.45
CA SER A 303 18.19 46.00 -15.54
C SER A 303 17.85 47.49 -15.73
N SER A 304 18.73 48.39 -15.28
CA SER A 304 18.58 49.84 -15.44
C SER A 304 18.95 50.39 -16.83
N ARG A 305 19.64 49.63 -17.69
CA ARG A 305 20.00 50.08 -19.06
C ARG A 305 19.07 49.58 -20.17
N ALA A 306 18.14 48.68 -19.88
CA ALA A 306 17.18 48.17 -20.87
C ALA A 306 15.96 49.11 -21.10
N LEU A 307 15.82 50.21 -20.35
CA LEU A 307 14.62 51.07 -20.38
C LEU A 307 14.71 52.33 -21.26
N LEU A 308 15.80 52.55 -22.02
CA LEU A 308 16.02 53.81 -22.77
C LEU A 308 16.23 53.66 -24.29
N VAL A 309 15.68 52.60 -24.92
CA VAL A 309 15.62 52.51 -26.39
C VAL A 309 14.26 52.00 -26.84
N ALA A 310 13.25 52.87 -26.84
CA ALA A 310 12.04 52.74 -27.68
C ALA A 310 11.14 53.99 -27.54
N SER A 311 11.50 55.08 -28.20
CA SER A 311 10.52 56.14 -28.49
C SER A 311 10.92 56.93 -29.73
N VAL A 312 10.50 56.43 -30.89
CA VAL A 312 10.40 57.19 -32.15
C VAL A 312 8.91 57.32 -32.48
N PRO A 313 8.36 58.53 -32.75
CA PRO A 313 6.93 58.72 -33.00
C PRO A 313 6.61 58.85 -34.50
N ALA A 314 5.41 58.39 -34.90
CA ALA A 314 4.68 58.79 -36.11
C ALA A 314 3.18 58.39 -35.94
N PRO A 315 2.22 58.96 -36.69
CA PRO A 315 1.34 60.01 -36.19
C PRO A 315 -0.16 59.66 -36.08
N THR A 316 -0.82 60.54 -35.33
CA THR A 316 -2.23 60.87 -35.10
C THR A 316 -3.29 60.45 -36.13
N LEU A 317 -4.45 60.00 -35.65
CA LEU A 317 -5.77 60.41 -36.17
C LEU A 317 -6.82 60.51 -35.04
N THR A 318 -7.70 61.50 -35.19
CA THR A 318 -8.66 62.09 -34.24
C THR A 318 -10.09 61.58 -34.44
N SER A 319 -10.95 61.80 -33.43
CA SER A 319 -12.44 62.00 -33.43
C SER A 319 -13.18 61.00 -32.50
N THR A 320 -14.29 61.25 -31.80
CA THR A 320 -15.10 62.43 -31.44
C THR A 320 -16.15 61.96 -30.40
N ILE A 321 -16.36 62.76 -29.34
CA ILE A 321 -17.54 63.07 -28.48
C ILE A 321 -18.79 62.12 -28.47
N THR A 322 -19.38 61.83 -27.28
CA THR A 322 -20.81 62.14 -26.87
C THR A 322 -21.29 61.49 -25.53
N HIS A 323 -21.61 62.37 -24.54
CA HIS A 323 -22.71 62.47 -23.54
C HIS A 323 -23.56 61.26 -23.04
N THR A 324 -23.60 60.91 -21.73
CA THR A 324 -24.43 61.38 -20.54
C THR A 324 -25.42 60.25 -20.07
N PRO A 325 -26.21 60.36 -18.97
CA PRO A 325 -26.07 59.65 -17.68
C PRO A 325 -27.24 58.68 -17.34
N THR A 326 -27.24 57.99 -16.19
CA THR A 326 -28.42 57.75 -15.29
C THR A 326 -28.03 56.94 -14.03
N GLN A 327 -28.68 57.28 -12.91
CA GLN A 327 -28.41 56.89 -11.51
C GLN A 327 -29.23 55.66 -11.01
N ILE A 328 -28.63 54.87 -10.09
CA ILE A 328 -29.09 54.43 -8.71
C ILE A 328 -30.43 53.63 -8.60
N PRO A 329 -30.69 52.73 -7.59
CA PRO A 329 -30.01 52.48 -6.29
C PRO A 329 -29.70 51.00 -5.93
N THR A 330 -28.90 50.78 -4.87
CA THR A 330 -29.38 50.28 -3.55
C THR A 330 -28.21 49.85 -2.64
N SER A 331 -28.30 50.31 -1.40
CA SER A 331 -27.35 50.25 -0.28
C SER A 331 -27.17 48.86 0.34
N THR A 332 -25.99 48.53 0.87
CA THR A 332 -25.83 47.73 2.10
C THR A 332 -24.48 48.01 2.79
N VAL A 333 -24.62 48.61 3.98
CA VAL A 333 -23.81 48.68 5.21
C VAL A 333 -22.34 48.22 5.25
N THR A 334 -21.54 49.20 5.70
CA THR A 334 -20.15 49.25 6.19
C THR A 334 -19.89 48.49 7.50
N VAL A 335 -18.73 47.80 7.64
CA VAL A 335 -17.80 48.01 8.78
C VAL A 335 -16.34 47.70 8.36
N SER A 336 -15.45 48.57 8.81
CA SER A 336 -13.98 48.65 8.62
C SER A 336 -13.19 47.57 9.38
N PRO A 337 -11.92 47.31 9.00
CA PRO A 337 -10.89 47.06 10.00
C PRO A 337 -9.79 48.12 9.97
N SER A 338 -9.55 48.70 11.14
CA SER A 338 -8.44 49.59 11.46
C SER A 338 -7.20 48.77 11.80
N SER A 339 -6.06 49.16 11.24
CA SER A 339 -4.72 48.65 11.49
C SER A 339 -4.21 49.16 12.84
N THR A 340 -3.81 48.24 13.73
CA THR A 340 -2.97 48.56 14.89
C THR A 340 -1.70 47.71 14.84
N ILE A 341 -0.57 48.40 14.92
CA ILE A 341 0.79 47.88 14.87
C ILE A 341 1.18 47.50 16.30
N THR A 342 1.71 46.31 16.53
CA THR A 342 2.40 45.99 17.80
C THR A 342 3.57 45.05 17.52
N SER A 343 4.76 45.54 17.85
CA SER A 343 6.04 44.85 17.78
C SER A 343 6.06 43.68 18.77
N THR A 344 6.21 42.44 18.28
CA THR A 344 6.45 41.28 19.15
C THR A 344 7.87 40.77 18.93
N ILE A 345 8.63 40.72 20.03
CA ILE A 345 10.01 40.23 20.10
C ILE A 345 9.97 38.71 19.97
N THR A 346 10.50 38.17 18.87
CA THR A 346 10.64 36.72 18.68
C THR A 346 11.88 36.23 19.42
N LEU A 347 11.69 35.63 20.60
CA LEU A 347 12.73 34.87 21.29
C LEU A 347 12.80 33.46 20.71
N THR A 348 13.84 33.18 19.94
CA THR A 348 14.23 31.82 19.54
C THR A 348 14.79 31.09 20.76
N PRO A 349 14.21 29.95 21.22
CA PRO A 349 14.79 29.21 22.33
C PRO A 349 16.00 28.42 21.84
N SER A 350 17.19 28.84 22.29
CA SER A 350 18.41 28.03 22.24
C SER A 350 18.48 27.23 23.53
N ILE A 351 18.26 25.92 23.48
CA ILE A 351 18.24 25.04 24.66
C ILE A 351 19.69 24.74 25.10
N THR A 352 19.98 25.07 26.36
CA THR A 352 21.22 24.80 27.10
C THR A 352 21.37 23.29 27.38
N ARG A 353 22.60 22.77 27.25
CA ARG A 353 22.93 21.35 27.44
C ARG A 353 22.90 20.95 28.94
N THR A 354 22.11 19.93 29.25
CA THR A 354 22.06 19.20 30.54
C THR A 354 22.65 17.80 30.33
N PRO A 355 23.39 17.22 31.30
CA PRO A 355 24.35 16.14 31.04
C PRO A 355 23.72 14.79 30.68
N THR A 356 24.44 14.06 29.84
CA THR A 356 24.14 12.73 29.29
C THR A 356 23.99 11.67 30.38
N GLU A 357 22.76 11.27 30.70
CA GLU A 357 22.50 9.90 31.19
C GLU A 357 22.40 8.95 29.99
N ASP A 358 22.82 7.70 30.18
CA ASP A 358 22.92 6.64 29.16
C ASP A 358 21.65 5.76 29.21
N LEU A 359 21.10 5.41 28.03
CA LEU A 359 19.90 4.57 27.89
C LEU A 359 20.12 3.10 28.29
N SER A 360 21.33 2.71 28.69
CA SER A 360 21.69 1.37 29.14
C SER A 360 20.86 0.84 30.32
N PHE A 361 20.11 1.71 31.02
CA PHE A 361 19.30 1.32 32.18
C PHE A 361 17.94 0.68 31.85
N TYR A 362 17.39 0.89 30.64
CA TYR A 362 15.97 0.59 30.37
C TYR A 362 15.71 -0.75 29.65
N ASN A 363 16.73 -1.53 29.27
CA ASN A 363 16.57 -2.82 28.55
C ASN A 363 15.55 -2.75 27.38
N VAL A 364 15.48 -1.60 26.71
CA VAL A 364 14.48 -1.34 25.67
C VAL A 364 15.09 -1.74 24.33
N SER A 365 14.39 -2.64 23.62
CA SER A 365 14.60 -3.11 22.23
C SER A 365 15.92 -2.72 21.54
N ASP A 366 16.72 -3.72 21.15
CA ASP A 366 18.05 -3.57 20.53
C ASP A 366 18.13 -2.65 19.29
N CYS A 367 17.00 -2.33 18.67
CA CYS A 367 16.91 -1.50 17.47
C CYS A 367 17.00 0.00 17.72
N LEU A 368 16.87 0.47 18.98
CA LEU A 368 16.92 1.89 19.27
C LEU A 368 18.32 2.47 19.02
N PRO A 369 18.44 3.71 18.50
CA PRO A 369 19.73 4.32 18.27
C PRO A 369 20.49 4.56 19.60
N LYS A 370 21.62 3.88 19.79
CA LYS A 370 22.38 3.88 21.06
C LYS A 370 23.15 5.19 21.36
N ASN A 371 23.25 6.10 20.38
CA ASN A 371 23.99 7.36 20.50
C ASN A 371 23.08 8.60 20.39
N THR A 372 21.76 8.45 20.45
CA THR A 372 20.85 9.60 20.35
C THR A 372 20.51 10.13 21.73
N LEU A 373 20.61 11.45 21.88
CA LEU A 373 20.10 12.17 23.04
C LEU A 373 18.60 11.88 23.19
N PHE A 374 18.16 11.57 24.40
CA PHE A 374 16.76 11.44 24.73
C PHE A 374 16.25 12.69 25.45
N GLN A 375 14.94 12.89 25.39
CA GLN A 375 14.24 13.95 26.10
C GLN A 375 13.20 13.32 27.02
N LYS A 376 13.01 13.88 28.21
CA LYS A 376 11.91 13.51 29.10
C LYS A 376 10.75 14.49 28.92
N GLY A 377 9.55 14.00 29.14
CA GLY A 377 8.36 14.83 29.13
C GLY A 377 7.14 14.10 29.67
N THR A 378 6.09 14.85 29.96
CA THR A 378 4.81 14.30 30.42
C THR A 378 3.77 14.42 29.31
N VAL A 379 3.04 13.35 29.03
CA VAL A 379 1.96 13.40 28.04
C VAL A 379 0.75 14.12 28.63
N VAL A 380 0.34 15.21 27.97
CA VAL A 380 -0.78 16.05 28.39
C VAL A 380 -2.06 15.79 27.59
N GLN A 381 -1.94 15.28 26.36
CA GLN A 381 -3.09 14.99 25.50
C GLN A 381 -2.79 13.90 24.48
N ILE A 382 -3.80 13.10 24.16
CA ILE A 382 -3.78 12.14 23.03
C ILE A 382 -4.51 12.76 21.85
N VAL A 383 -3.81 12.89 20.71
CA VAL A 383 -4.41 13.40 19.48
C VAL A 383 -5.14 12.25 18.77
N ASP A 384 -4.42 11.16 18.53
CA ASP A 384 -4.89 9.93 17.85
C ASP A 384 -4.02 8.71 18.27
N GLY A 385 -4.07 7.63 17.49
CA GLY A 385 -3.39 6.36 17.81
C GLY A 385 -1.87 6.42 17.77
N ASP A 386 -1.26 7.43 17.15
CA ASP A 386 0.21 7.53 16.99
C ASP A 386 0.77 8.97 17.15
N THR A 387 -0.10 9.91 17.54
CA THR A 387 0.25 11.31 17.79
C THR A 387 -0.22 11.74 19.18
N ILE A 388 0.68 12.39 19.93
CA ILE A 388 0.45 12.89 21.29
C ILE A 388 0.92 14.34 21.44
N GLN A 389 0.45 15.02 22.49
CA GLN A 389 1.06 16.26 22.98
C GLN A 389 1.83 16.02 24.26
N VAL A 390 3.08 16.48 24.30
CA VAL A 390 4.01 16.26 25.40
C VAL A 390 4.50 17.59 25.91
N ARG A 391 4.41 17.79 27.22
CA ARG A 391 5.11 18.88 27.90
C ARG A 391 6.53 18.44 28.22
N LEU A 392 7.51 19.09 27.60
CA LEU A 392 8.93 18.81 27.85
C LEU A 392 9.42 19.58 29.09
N GLU A 393 10.65 19.27 29.53
CA GLU A 393 11.29 19.90 30.70
C GLU A 393 11.49 21.43 30.55
N ASP A 394 11.47 21.95 29.32
CA ASP A 394 11.51 23.38 29.04
C ASP A 394 10.19 24.11 29.33
N GLY A 395 9.15 23.37 29.73
CA GLY A 395 7.81 23.88 30.04
C GLY A 395 6.88 24.01 28.83
N ASN A 396 7.39 23.84 27.61
CA ASN A 396 6.61 23.96 26.38
C ASN A 396 5.92 22.64 26.02
N THR A 397 4.81 22.76 25.30
CA THR A 397 4.04 21.60 24.81
C THR A 397 4.28 21.41 23.32
N TYR A 398 4.69 20.20 22.94
CA TYR A 398 5.00 19.83 21.56
C TYR A 398 4.10 18.68 21.08
N ARG A 399 3.72 18.70 19.80
CA ARG A 399 3.12 17.54 19.15
C ARG A 399 4.23 16.56 18.76
N VAL A 400 4.03 15.28 19.08
CA VAL A 400 4.97 14.20 18.78
C VAL A 400 4.26 13.15 17.94
N ARG A 401 4.84 12.79 16.78
CA ARG A 401 4.40 11.71 15.88
C ARG A 401 5.34 10.52 16.04
N TYR A 402 4.76 9.34 16.20
CA TYR A 402 5.52 8.11 16.47
C TYR A 402 6.27 7.64 15.21
N ILE A 403 7.57 7.44 15.32
CA ILE A 403 8.38 6.92 14.21
C ILE A 403 8.01 5.47 13.91
N GLY A 404 7.84 5.17 12.62
CA GLY A 404 7.78 3.81 12.08
C GLY A 404 6.46 3.07 12.26
N VAL A 405 5.42 3.76 12.71
CA VAL A 405 4.08 3.20 12.93
C VAL A 405 3.01 4.14 12.44
N ASP A 406 1.90 3.60 11.93
CA ASP A 406 0.74 4.35 11.43
C ASP A 406 -0.55 3.74 11.98
N ALA A 407 -1.28 4.52 12.76
CA ALA A 407 -2.56 4.12 13.33
C ALA A 407 -3.72 4.44 12.37
N PRO A 408 -4.86 3.73 12.43
CA PRO A 408 -6.03 4.08 11.62
C PRO A 408 -6.46 5.53 11.84
N GLU A 409 -6.75 6.24 10.75
CA GLU A 409 -7.31 7.60 10.77
C GLU A 409 -8.78 7.62 11.23
N SER A 410 -9.32 8.78 11.62
CA SER A 410 -10.66 8.90 12.23
C SER A 410 -11.84 8.30 11.45
N GLU A 411 -11.72 8.17 10.14
CA GLU A 411 -12.73 7.59 9.24
C GLU A 411 -12.55 6.07 9.04
N ARG A 412 -11.51 5.47 9.61
CA ARG A 412 -11.15 4.07 9.44
C ARG A 412 -11.62 3.23 10.65
N PRO A 413 -11.99 1.95 10.42
CA PRO A 413 -12.21 1.00 11.51
C PRO A 413 -10.99 0.96 12.45
N TYR A 414 -11.25 0.69 13.74
CA TYR A 414 -10.24 0.64 14.80
C TYR A 414 -9.60 1.98 15.21
N TYR A 415 -10.05 3.14 14.69
CA TYR A 415 -9.54 4.45 15.14
C TYR A 415 -9.71 4.64 16.66
N THR A 416 -10.92 4.46 17.17
CA THR A 416 -11.26 4.71 18.59
C THR A 416 -10.47 3.78 19.51
N GLU A 417 -10.36 2.51 19.13
CA GLU A 417 -9.63 1.48 19.85
C GLU A 417 -8.12 1.78 19.86
N SER A 418 -7.57 2.22 18.73
CA SER A 418 -6.15 2.55 18.62
C SER A 418 -5.80 3.80 19.43
N LYS A 419 -6.64 4.84 19.36
CA LYS A 419 -6.51 6.04 20.21
C LYS A 419 -6.61 5.70 21.70
N LYS A 420 -7.54 4.82 22.07
CA LYS A 420 -7.69 4.36 23.45
C LYS A 420 -6.46 3.57 23.91
N ALA A 421 -5.96 2.63 23.11
CA ALA A 421 -4.78 1.85 23.44
C ALA A 421 -3.55 2.74 23.67
N ASN A 422 -3.34 3.74 22.79
CA ASN A 422 -2.29 4.72 22.98
C ASN A 422 -2.50 5.51 24.29
N SER A 423 -3.71 5.99 24.54
CA SER A 423 -4.08 6.68 25.79
C SER A 423 -3.77 5.87 27.04
N ASP A 424 -4.19 4.61 27.08
CA ASP A 424 -3.95 3.71 28.21
C ASP A 424 -2.44 3.50 28.47
N LEU A 425 -1.62 3.50 27.40
CA LEU A 425 -0.17 3.36 27.49
C LEU A 425 0.52 4.61 28.00
N VAL A 426 0.13 5.82 27.57
CA VAL A 426 0.99 7.02 27.72
C VAL A 426 0.35 8.22 28.43
N LEU A 427 -0.98 8.34 28.49
CA LEU A 427 -1.64 9.55 29.00
C LEU A 427 -1.29 9.80 30.48
N ASN A 428 -0.94 11.06 30.81
CA ASN A 428 -0.55 11.51 32.15
C ASN A 428 0.67 10.78 32.74
N LYS A 429 1.50 10.16 31.89
CA LYS A 429 2.74 9.50 32.30
C LYS A 429 3.96 10.27 31.83
N GLU A 430 5.04 10.13 32.59
CA GLU A 430 6.37 10.54 32.15
C GLU A 430 6.89 9.55 31.11
N ILE A 431 7.44 10.08 30.02
CA ILE A 431 7.94 9.32 28.89
C ILE A 431 9.35 9.77 28.52
N ILE A 432 10.08 8.85 27.90
CA ILE A 432 11.35 9.10 27.25
C ILE A 432 11.10 9.14 25.75
N LEU A 433 11.57 10.21 25.13
CA LEU A 433 11.49 10.47 23.70
C LEU A 433 12.88 10.31 23.08
N VAL A 434 13.03 9.36 22.18
CA VAL A 434 14.29 9.09 21.48
C VAL A 434 14.13 9.49 20.02
N LYS A 435 15.01 10.37 19.54
CA LYS A 435 15.04 10.73 18.11
C LYS A 435 15.79 9.66 17.31
N ASP A 436 15.42 9.51 16.05
CA ASP A 436 16.26 8.83 15.06
C ASP A 436 17.13 9.86 14.32
N VAL A 437 16.82 10.17 13.05
CA VAL A 437 17.61 11.10 12.23
C VAL A 437 16.91 12.47 12.14
N SER A 438 15.63 12.48 11.80
CA SER A 438 14.85 13.69 11.55
C SER A 438 14.30 14.29 12.84
N GLU A 439 14.24 15.62 12.90
CA GLU A 439 13.73 16.33 14.08
C GLU A 439 12.21 16.43 14.07
N THR A 440 11.67 16.97 12.99
CA THR A 440 10.25 17.18 12.74
C THR A 440 9.85 16.64 11.37
N ASP A 441 8.56 16.41 11.18
CA ASP A 441 7.97 16.22 9.86
C ASP A 441 7.57 17.57 9.21
N GLN A 442 6.96 17.50 8.03
CA GLN A 442 6.47 18.66 7.28
C GLN A 442 5.33 19.44 7.97
N PHE A 443 4.79 18.92 9.08
CA PHE A 443 3.72 19.54 9.88
C PHE A 443 4.24 20.04 11.24
N ASP A 444 5.56 20.18 11.38
CA ASP A 444 6.24 20.61 12.61
C ASP A 444 5.96 19.71 13.83
N ARG A 445 5.60 18.44 13.61
CA ARG A 445 5.49 17.45 14.70
C ARG A 445 6.85 16.83 14.95
N LEU A 446 7.26 16.72 16.21
CA LEU A 446 8.49 16.02 16.58
C LEU A 446 8.39 14.54 16.23
N LEU A 447 9.40 14.00 15.56
CA LEU A 447 9.49 12.58 15.23
C LEU A 447 10.26 11.85 16.33
N ARG A 448 9.60 10.94 17.05
CA ARG A 448 10.21 10.21 18.18
C ARG A 448 9.79 8.75 18.27
N TYR A 449 10.70 7.92 18.78
CA TYR A 449 10.37 6.68 19.47
C TYR A 449 9.97 7.01 20.91
N VAL A 450 8.89 6.40 21.39
CA VAL A 450 8.30 6.71 22.71
C VAL A 450 8.44 5.52 23.64
N ILE A 451 8.95 5.80 24.83
CA ILE A 451 9.20 4.79 25.86
C ILE A 451 8.55 5.24 27.15
N VAL A 452 7.74 4.38 27.77
CA VAL A 452 7.16 4.62 29.08
C VAL A 452 7.70 3.55 30.02
N LYS A 453 8.51 3.93 31.01
CA LYS A 453 9.23 2.97 31.86
C LYS A 453 10.06 2.01 30.98
N ASN A 454 9.64 0.75 30.87
CA ASN A 454 10.31 -0.29 30.05
C ASN A 454 9.46 -0.72 28.84
N ILE A 455 8.39 0.00 28.51
CA ILE A 455 7.50 -0.31 27.38
C ILE A 455 7.91 0.56 26.19
N PHE A 456 8.31 -0.08 25.09
CA PHE A 456 8.49 0.59 23.79
C PHE A 456 7.13 0.76 23.12
N VAL A 457 6.52 1.94 23.27
CA VAL A 457 5.12 2.19 22.92
C VAL A 457 4.84 1.94 21.43
N ASN A 458 5.72 2.41 20.54
CA ASN A 458 5.59 2.20 19.10
C ASN A 458 5.46 0.70 18.77
N LEU A 459 6.34 -0.13 19.35
CA LEU A 459 6.34 -1.57 19.14
C LEU A 459 5.08 -2.24 19.74
N GLU A 460 4.68 -1.80 20.93
CA GLU A 460 3.53 -2.37 21.63
C GLU A 460 2.23 -2.11 20.86
N LEU A 461 2.05 -0.92 20.27
CA LEU A 461 0.89 -0.62 19.42
C LEU A 461 0.80 -1.54 18.20
N VAL A 462 1.93 -1.81 17.54
CA VAL A 462 1.99 -2.76 16.41
C VAL A 462 1.68 -4.19 16.89
N LYS A 463 2.27 -4.59 18.03
CA LYS A 463 2.07 -5.91 18.64
C LYS A 463 0.61 -6.17 18.99
N MET A 464 -0.08 -5.16 19.53
CA MET A 464 -1.50 -5.20 19.88
C MET A 464 -2.44 -5.06 18.67
N GLY A 465 -1.90 -4.82 17.46
CA GLY A 465 -2.71 -4.65 16.25
C GLY A 465 -3.45 -3.32 16.18
N PHE A 466 -2.97 -2.28 16.86
CA PHE A 466 -3.54 -0.92 16.83
C PHE A 466 -2.75 0.06 15.97
N ALA A 467 -1.65 -0.38 15.37
CA ALA A 467 -0.92 0.36 14.35
C ALA A 467 -0.31 -0.59 13.32
N VAL A 468 -0.12 -0.09 12.11
CA VAL A 468 0.64 -0.73 11.03
C VAL A 468 2.09 -0.26 11.14
N ALA A 469 3.04 -1.17 10.93
CA ALA A 469 4.44 -0.83 10.74
C ALA A 469 4.63 -0.19 9.36
N GLU A 470 5.10 1.06 9.34
CA GLU A 470 5.38 1.81 8.12
C GLU A 470 6.79 2.39 8.16
N THR A 471 7.44 2.51 7.00
CA THR A 471 8.87 2.85 6.94
C THR A 471 9.08 4.10 6.10
N TYR A 472 9.58 5.15 6.75
CA TYR A 472 9.85 6.44 6.13
C TYR A 472 11.34 6.80 6.32
N PRO A 473 12.20 6.62 5.29
CA PRO A 473 13.59 7.04 5.36
C PRO A 473 13.71 8.57 5.58
N PRO A 474 14.68 9.04 6.39
CA PRO A 474 15.80 8.29 6.96
C PRO A 474 15.53 7.59 8.31
N ASP A 475 14.33 7.74 8.91
CA ASP A 475 13.99 7.28 10.26
C ASP A 475 13.56 5.80 10.28
N VAL A 476 14.53 4.90 10.17
CA VAL A 476 14.31 3.47 9.93
C VAL A 476 15.00 2.54 10.93
N ALA A 477 15.54 3.06 12.04
CA ALA A 477 16.33 2.26 12.99
C ALA A 477 15.59 1.01 13.50
N CYS A 478 14.29 1.11 13.79
CA CYS A 478 13.45 0.00 14.26
C CYS A 478 12.54 -0.64 13.20
N ALA A 479 12.72 -0.31 11.91
CA ALA A 479 11.82 -0.77 10.84
C ALA A 479 11.72 -2.31 10.73
N ASP A 480 12.85 -3.02 10.82
CA ASP A 480 12.87 -4.49 10.76
C ASP A 480 12.16 -5.12 11.96
N THR A 481 12.31 -4.53 13.15
CA THR A 481 11.63 -4.98 14.39
C THR A 481 10.12 -4.80 14.29
N PHE A 482 9.64 -3.64 13.83
CA PHE A 482 8.22 -3.40 13.61
C PHE A 482 7.65 -4.35 12.54
N SER A 483 8.36 -4.55 11.43
CA SER A 483 7.94 -5.47 10.38
C SER A 483 7.82 -6.92 10.88
N ALA A 484 8.78 -7.39 11.69
CA ALA A 484 8.76 -8.73 12.25
C ALA A 484 7.55 -8.95 13.16
N ILE A 485 7.28 -8.03 14.09
CA ILE A 485 6.14 -8.12 15.00
C ILE A 485 4.81 -8.00 14.25
N GLN A 486 4.69 -7.07 13.30
CA GLN A 486 3.50 -6.96 12.46
C GLN A 486 3.17 -8.28 11.77
N ASN A 487 4.15 -9.00 11.24
CA ASN A 487 3.89 -10.29 10.58
C ASN A 487 3.28 -11.33 11.54
N VAL A 488 3.71 -11.33 12.80
CA VAL A 488 3.14 -12.20 13.84
C VAL A 488 1.72 -11.76 14.20
N THR A 489 1.50 -10.47 14.45
CA THR A 489 0.19 -9.90 14.79
C THR A 489 -0.82 -10.11 13.66
N ARG A 490 -0.39 -9.93 12.41
CA ARG A 490 -1.21 -10.15 11.21
C ARG A 490 -1.57 -11.62 11.02
N GLY A 491 -0.60 -12.53 11.17
CA GLY A 491 -0.84 -13.97 11.10
C GLY A 491 -1.79 -14.48 12.19
N SER A 492 -1.83 -13.76 13.32
CA SER A 492 -2.72 -14.06 14.46
C SER A 492 -4.07 -13.33 14.38
N GLN A 493 -4.30 -12.55 13.31
CA GLN A 493 -5.54 -11.79 13.09
C GLN A 493 -5.93 -10.91 14.28
N ILE A 494 -4.99 -10.13 14.82
CA ILE A 494 -5.23 -9.27 16.00
C ILE A 494 -5.52 -7.82 15.56
N GLY A 495 -6.47 -7.16 16.22
CA GLY A 495 -6.77 -5.74 16.01
C GLY A 495 -7.19 -5.43 14.57
N ILE A 496 -6.53 -4.46 13.93
CA ILE A 496 -6.75 -4.06 12.53
C ILE A 496 -6.60 -5.22 11.52
N TRP A 497 -5.98 -6.34 11.92
CA TRP A 497 -5.77 -7.52 11.09
C TRP A 497 -6.86 -8.58 11.21
N ILE A 498 -7.86 -8.37 12.08
CA ILE A 498 -9.08 -9.18 12.09
C ILE A 498 -9.71 -9.04 10.71
N ALA A 499 -9.92 -10.18 10.02
CA ALA A 499 -10.59 -10.17 8.74
C ALA A 499 -11.98 -9.53 8.92
N THR A 500 -12.18 -8.36 8.30
CA THR A 500 -13.51 -7.77 8.18
C THR A 500 -14.38 -8.82 7.50
N GLN A 501 -15.46 -9.24 8.17
CA GLN A 501 -16.47 -10.04 7.49
C GLN A 501 -16.96 -9.19 6.33
N THR A 502 -16.69 -9.64 5.11
CA THR A 502 -17.32 -9.07 3.92
C THR A 502 -18.81 -9.18 4.17
N PRO A 503 -19.58 -8.07 4.21
CA PRO A 503 -21.02 -8.19 4.28
C PRO A 503 -21.46 -9.03 3.08
N GLU A 504 -22.12 -10.15 3.35
CA GLU A 504 -22.74 -10.99 2.32
C GLU A 504 -23.52 -10.07 1.37
N PRO A 505 -23.25 -10.11 0.06
CA PRO A 505 -23.89 -9.22 -0.89
C PRO A 505 -25.40 -9.38 -0.78
N SER A 506 -26.12 -8.30 -0.52
CA SER A 506 -27.58 -8.32 -0.47
C SER A 506 -28.15 -8.55 -1.87
N PHE A 507 -28.89 -9.64 -2.08
CA PHE A 507 -29.56 -9.96 -3.33
C PHE A 507 -31.00 -10.42 -3.08
N ALA A 508 -31.93 -9.88 -3.88
CA ALA A 508 -33.31 -10.33 -3.96
C ALA A 508 -33.40 -11.46 -4.98
N GLN A 509 -33.93 -12.62 -4.59
CA GLN A 509 -34.20 -13.71 -5.53
C GLN A 509 -35.46 -14.46 -5.11
N VAL A 510 -36.49 -14.41 -5.94
CA VAL A 510 -37.74 -15.13 -5.73
C VAL A 510 -37.89 -16.15 -6.84
N VAL A 511 -38.14 -17.40 -6.47
CA VAL A 511 -38.23 -18.51 -7.42
C VAL A 511 -39.53 -19.28 -7.24
N ILE A 512 -40.01 -19.87 -8.34
CA ILE A 512 -41.11 -20.83 -8.31
C ILE A 512 -40.58 -22.16 -7.80
N ILE A 513 -41.07 -22.60 -6.63
CA ILE A 513 -40.64 -23.87 -6.02
C ILE A 513 -41.59 -25.02 -6.35
N SER A 514 -42.87 -24.75 -6.61
CA SER A 514 -43.83 -25.79 -7.01
C SER A 514 -44.96 -25.20 -7.85
N VAL A 515 -45.49 -26.00 -8.78
CA VAL A 515 -46.70 -25.70 -9.55
C VAL A 515 -47.62 -26.91 -9.37
N ASN A 516 -48.78 -26.70 -8.75
CA ASN A 516 -49.79 -27.72 -8.55
C ASN A 516 -50.97 -27.45 -9.47
N LYS A 517 -51.01 -28.19 -10.59
CA LYS A 517 -52.00 -27.99 -11.64
C LYS A 517 -53.41 -28.43 -11.22
N SER A 518 -53.53 -29.57 -10.53
CA SER A 518 -54.84 -30.10 -10.12
C SER A 518 -55.49 -29.27 -9.03
N ALA A 519 -54.68 -28.68 -8.14
CA ALA A 519 -55.13 -27.79 -7.07
C ALA A 519 -55.04 -26.29 -7.42
N GLU A 520 -54.65 -25.96 -8.66
CA GLU A 520 -54.63 -24.60 -9.21
C GLU A 520 -53.85 -23.56 -8.36
N TYR A 521 -52.65 -23.91 -7.93
CA TYR A 521 -51.76 -22.98 -7.21
C TYR A 521 -50.29 -23.12 -7.57
N VAL A 522 -49.53 -22.05 -7.31
CA VAL A 522 -48.07 -21.98 -7.45
C VAL A 522 -47.45 -21.52 -6.14
N ASP A 523 -46.44 -22.21 -5.65
CA ASP A 523 -45.66 -21.75 -4.50
C ASP A 523 -44.40 -21.04 -4.99
N ILE A 524 -44.22 -19.79 -4.55
CA ILE A 524 -43.00 -19.02 -4.75
C ILE A 524 -42.24 -18.88 -3.43
N LYS A 525 -40.91 -18.79 -3.47
CA LYS A 525 -40.08 -18.63 -2.28
C LYS A 525 -39.05 -17.54 -2.49
N ASN A 526 -38.87 -16.68 -1.48
CA ASN A 526 -37.73 -15.79 -1.42
C ASN A 526 -36.49 -16.57 -0.96
N VAL A 527 -35.59 -16.86 -1.90
CA VAL A 527 -34.30 -17.54 -1.66
C VAL A 527 -33.14 -16.55 -1.59
N GLY A 528 -33.41 -15.25 -1.71
CA GLY A 528 -32.46 -14.18 -1.46
C GLY A 528 -32.20 -13.96 0.03
N ASN A 529 -31.44 -12.91 0.34
CA ASN A 529 -31.09 -12.53 1.72
C ASN A 529 -31.65 -11.16 2.13
N ILE A 530 -32.55 -10.59 1.32
CA ILE A 530 -33.36 -9.41 1.64
C ILE A 530 -34.84 -9.66 1.37
N ASP A 531 -35.70 -8.94 2.10
CA ASP A 531 -37.15 -8.96 1.86
C ASP A 531 -37.46 -8.36 0.48
N VAL A 532 -38.43 -8.97 -0.22
CA VAL A 532 -38.76 -8.58 -1.60
C VAL A 532 -40.18 -8.02 -1.65
N ASN A 533 -40.31 -6.78 -2.16
CA ASN A 533 -41.59 -6.21 -2.51
C ASN A 533 -42.05 -6.78 -3.87
N LEU A 534 -43.23 -7.40 -3.88
CA LEU A 534 -43.84 -8.04 -5.05
C LEU A 534 -44.75 -7.08 -5.84
N GLY A 535 -44.80 -5.79 -5.51
CA GLY A 535 -45.50 -4.79 -6.30
C GLY A 535 -45.05 -4.82 -7.77
N ASP A 536 -46.02 -4.91 -8.68
CA ASP A 536 -45.85 -5.02 -10.13
C ASP A 536 -45.20 -6.32 -10.63
N TRP A 537 -44.97 -7.30 -9.75
CA TRP A 537 -44.57 -8.64 -10.18
C TRP A 537 -45.74 -9.36 -10.83
N LYS A 538 -45.44 -10.26 -11.76
CA LYS A 538 -46.47 -11.01 -12.50
C LYS A 538 -46.15 -12.49 -12.52
N LEU A 539 -47.12 -13.30 -12.13
CA LEU A 539 -47.12 -14.73 -12.40
C LEU A 539 -47.97 -14.98 -13.66
N VAL A 540 -47.39 -15.63 -14.66
CA VAL A 540 -48.01 -15.84 -15.97
C VAL A 540 -48.11 -17.33 -16.26
N SER A 541 -49.29 -17.78 -16.72
CA SER A 541 -49.44 -19.06 -17.41
C SER A 541 -49.19 -18.83 -18.90
N GLU A 542 -48.22 -19.51 -19.48
CA GLU A 542 -47.87 -19.32 -20.90
C GLU A 542 -48.92 -19.90 -21.85
N LYS A 543 -49.57 -21.02 -21.50
CA LYS A 543 -50.58 -21.63 -22.36
C LYS A 543 -51.95 -21.02 -22.17
N GLY A 544 -52.30 -20.69 -20.94
CA GLY A 544 -53.56 -20.04 -20.64
C GLY A 544 -53.56 -18.55 -21.00
N ASN A 545 -52.38 -17.93 -21.15
CA ASN A 545 -52.21 -16.51 -21.45
C ASN A 545 -52.86 -15.58 -20.40
N GLN A 546 -53.03 -16.06 -19.17
CA GLN A 546 -53.49 -15.23 -18.05
C GLN A 546 -52.30 -14.78 -17.19
N SER A 547 -52.38 -13.53 -16.74
CA SER A 547 -51.35 -12.90 -15.90
C SER A 547 -51.96 -12.47 -14.57
N CYS A 548 -51.35 -12.92 -13.48
CA CYS A 548 -51.69 -12.56 -12.12
C CYS A 548 -50.70 -11.53 -11.60
N SER A 549 -51.18 -10.30 -11.38
CA SER A 549 -50.40 -9.25 -10.73
C SER A 549 -50.30 -9.54 -9.24
N LEU A 550 -49.08 -9.53 -8.71
CA LEU A 550 -48.78 -9.75 -7.30
C LEU A 550 -48.60 -8.41 -6.58
N SER A 551 -48.68 -8.46 -5.26
CA SER A 551 -48.43 -7.31 -4.38
C SER A 551 -48.03 -7.79 -2.98
N GLY A 552 -47.60 -6.86 -2.13
CA GLY A 552 -47.13 -7.14 -0.77
C GLY A 552 -45.64 -7.44 -0.69
N THR A 553 -45.20 -7.97 0.45
CA THR A 553 -43.78 -8.26 0.71
C THR A 553 -43.61 -9.71 1.11
N ILE A 554 -42.62 -10.39 0.53
CA ILE A 554 -42.22 -11.74 0.92
C ILE A 554 -40.89 -11.67 1.68
N ASN A 555 -40.92 -12.02 2.96
CA ASN A 555 -39.70 -12.01 3.77
C ASN A 555 -38.73 -13.13 3.35
N VAL A 556 -37.45 -12.97 3.70
CA VAL A 556 -36.40 -13.97 3.43
C VAL A 556 -36.82 -15.36 3.91
N GLY A 557 -36.67 -16.37 3.06
CA GLY A 557 -36.96 -17.77 3.36
C GLY A 557 -38.44 -18.14 3.41
N VAL A 558 -39.35 -17.16 3.30
CA VAL A 558 -40.80 -17.40 3.30
C VAL A 558 -41.25 -17.95 1.96
N THR A 559 -42.18 -18.90 2.02
CA THR A 559 -42.92 -19.41 0.86
C THR A 559 -44.29 -18.77 0.82
N LEU A 560 -44.64 -18.15 -0.30
CA LEU A 560 -45.96 -17.60 -0.58
C LEU A 560 -46.67 -18.49 -1.60
N ARG A 561 -47.85 -18.98 -1.23
CA ARG A 561 -48.76 -19.69 -2.14
C ARG A 561 -49.59 -18.70 -2.93
N ILE A 562 -49.66 -18.89 -4.25
CA ILE A 562 -50.46 -18.11 -5.18
C ILE A 562 -51.53 -19.01 -5.78
N TRP A 563 -52.78 -18.79 -5.41
CA TRP A 563 -53.95 -19.49 -5.94
C TRP A 563 -54.40 -18.83 -7.24
N ALA A 564 -54.75 -19.62 -8.26
CA ALA A 564 -55.36 -19.08 -9.47
C ALA A 564 -56.73 -18.43 -9.17
N GLY A 565 -57.55 -19.06 -8.34
CA GLY A 565 -58.85 -18.53 -7.94
C GLY A 565 -58.79 -17.57 -6.75
N THR A 566 -59.89 -17.49 -6.01
CA THR A 566 -59.90 -16.88 -4.67
C THR A 566 -58.99 -17.71 -3.75
N ALA A 567 -58.23 -17.05 -2.87
CA ALA A 567 -57.35 -17.75 -1.93
C ALA A 567 -58.17 -18.69 -1.03
N GLN A 568 -57.85 -19.99 -1.06
CA GLN A 568 -58.53 -21.02 -0.26
C GLN A 568 -57.85 -21.26 1.11
N GLY A 569 -57.05 -20.30 1.59
CA GLY A 569 -56.26 -20.37 2.82
C GLY A 569 -55.22 -19.25 2.90
N ALA A 570 -54.11 -19.48 3.61
CA ALA A 570 -52.97 -18.56 3.58
C ALA A 570 -52.37 -18.48 2.16
N GLY A 571 -52.16 -17.25 1.67
CA GLY A 571 -51.61 -17.01 0.34
C GLY A 571 -52.25 -15.84 -0.39
N TYR A 572 -51.85 -15.66 -1.64
CA TYR A 572 -52.37 -14.65 -2.57
C TYR A 572 -53.35 -15.30 -3.54
N GLY A 573 -54.49 -14.68 -3.81
CA GLY A 573 -55.46 -15.18 -4.79
C GLY A 573 -55.50 -14.30 -6.02
N CYS A 574 -55.33 -14.89 -7.20
CA CYS A 574 -55.38 -14.16 -8.47
C CYS A 574 -56.81 -13.85 -8.94
N GLY A 575 -57.82 -14.50 -8.35
CA GLY A 575 -59.23 -14.19 -8.58
C GLY A 575 -59.79 -14.68 -9.90
N PHE A 576 -59.12 -15.62 -10.58
CA PHE A 576 -59.64 -16.20 -11.82
C PHE A 576 -60.82 -17.14 -11.55
N GLY A 577 -61.87 -17.04 -12.37
CA GLY A 577 -63.08 -17.87 -12.27
C GLY A 577 -62.97 -19.24 -12.95
N THR A 578 -61.85 -19.54 -13.59
CA THR A 578 -61.61 -20.77 -14.36
C THR A 578 -60.22 -21.34 -14.04
N SER A 579 -60.04 -22.65 -14.22
CA SER A 579 -58.73 -23.30 -14.18
C SER A 579 -57.71 -22.60 -15.10
N ILE A 580 -56.51 -22.37 -14.58
CA ILE A 580 -55.44 -21.64 -15.26
C ILE A 580 -54.39 -22.60 -15.79
N TRP A 581 -54.02 -23.60 -15.00
CA TRP A 581 -53.02 -24.58 -15.43
C TRP A 581 -53.65 -25.83 -16.02
N ASN A 582 -53.24 -26.18 -17.25
CA ASN A 582 -53.79 -27.35 -17.93
C ASN A 582 -53.23 -28.67 -17.34
N ASN A 583 -54.13 -29.52 -16.84
CA ASN A 583 -53.79 -30.83 -16.25
C ASN A 583 -53.28 -31.88 -17.25
N SER A 584 -53.55 -31.69 -18.55
CA SER A 584 -53.26 -32.67 -19.62
C SER A 584 -52.06 -32.28 -20.50
N GLU A 585 -51.58 -31.03 -20.40
CA GLU A 585 -50.45 -30.52 -21.19
C GLU A 585 -49.39 -29.80 -20.33
N SER A 586 -48.21 -29.56 -20.91
CA SER A 586 -47.20 -28.74 -20.26
C SER A 586 -47.61 -27.27 -20.35
N ASP A 587 -47.97 -26.69 -19.21
CA ASP A 587 -48.26 -25.27 -19.06
C ASP A 587 -47.34 -24.70 -17.98
N PRO A 588 -46.20 -24.10 -18.36
CA PRO A 588 -45.24 -23.55 -17.42
C PRO A 588 -45.80 -22.33 -16.71
N ALA A 589 -45.53 -22.24 -15.42
CA ALA A 589 -45.68 -20.99 -14.68
C ALA A 589 -44.39 -20.17 -14.85
N VAL A 590 -44.54 -18.90 -15.20
CA VAL A 590 -43.41 -17.97 -15.39
C VAL A 590 -43.58 -16.77 -14.48
N LEU A 591 -42.55 -16.45 -13.71
CA LEU A 591 -42.52 -15.34 -12.76
C LEU A 591 -41.68 -14.21 -13.36
N TYR A 592 -42.29 -13.04 -13.49
CA TYR A 592 -41.65 -11.80 -13.90
C TYR A 592 -41.55 -10.84 -12.70
N ASN A 593 -40.40 -10.19 -12.56
CA ASN A 593 -40.22 -9.12 -11.59
C ASN A 593 -40.90 -7.82 -12.04
N ALA A 594 -40.85 -6.79 -11.19
CA ALA A 594 -41.42 -5.47 -11.47
C ALA A 594 -40.87 -4.81 -12.76
N GLN A 595 -39.66 -5.16 -13.19
CA GLN A 595 -39.04 -4.67 -14.43
C GLN A 595 -39.48 -5.47 -15.68
N GLY A 596 -40.33 -6.50 -15.51
CA GLY A 596 -40.77 -7.37 -16.60
C GLY A 596 -39.72 -8.40 -17.03
N VAL A 597 -38.69 -8.65 -16.21
CA VAL A 597 -37.68 -9.67 -16.46
C VAL A 597 -38.13 -10.99 -15.87
N GLU A 598 -38.03 -12.07 -16.64
CA GLU A 598 -38.27 -13.43 -16.16
C GLU A 598 -37.21 -13.81 -15.12
N VAL A 599 -37.65 -14.13 -13.91
CA VAL A 599 -36.78 -14.51 -12.79
C VAL A 599 -36.88 -15.99 -12.42
N SER A 600 -37.97 -16.65 -12.82
CA SER A 600 -38.17 -18.08 -12.57
C SER A 600 -39.23 -18.66 -13.49
N ARG A 601 -39.05 -19.94 -13.84
CA ARG A 601 -39.96 -20.70 -14.72
C ARG A 601 -40.02 -22.14 -14.21
N LYS A 602 -41.21 -22.73 -14.19
CA LYS A 602 -41.39 -24.12 -13.76
C LYS A 602 -42.55 -24.83 -14.45
#